data_AF-A0A948AJC3-F1
#
_entry.id   AF-A0A948AJC3-F1
#
_cell.length_a   1.000
_cell.length_b   1.000
_cell.length_c   1.000
_cell.angle_alpha   90.00
_cell.angle_beta   90.00
_cell.angle_gamma   90.00
#
_symmetry.space_group_name_H-M   'P 1'
#
loop_
_entity.id
_entity.type
_entity.pdbx_description
1 polymer ?
#
loop_
_entity_poly.entity_id
_entity_poly.type
_entity_poly.pdbx_seq_one_letter_code
_entity_poly.pdbx_strand_id
1 'polypeptide(L)'
;MQNPAPERSRYHQLLTIACWITRSDSELARLSNKFDQLTIIAHAELLVLLFVLALLVWTAFAASFLPLWAAIPIGLLIGALIYSIDRAISASDWELAGVLRNEPHGQAYWIKTVARILIASLLAQATAVGATLWMFSGAISNRLHDNRAASNAPVEAEYTRQKAELKARLLDPIQQEITARQGEREVLHTRIESAQRQLSEARALASEARIESGREQEGGLPGYVRGKGPRWQEAKRQENEAYRLTEATALENAQGQARIVGLGQEISLLTKTLEERNAAFRAQARELDLEKLRDPRWLSLKDDPLLRWNALDEIENDPKSGPVARKFGLLMTTVLLTLELSFLFVKVACAPASVYTVRLITRTKHEAARESA
;
A
#
# COMPACT_ATOMS: atom_id res chain seq x y z
N MET A 1 -16.05 -28.87 -67.20
CA MET A 1 -16.40 -28.41 -65.84
C MET A 1 -15.17 -27.73 -65.24
N GLN A 2 -15.05 -26.42 -65.37
CA GLN A 2 -13.96 -25.65 -64.74
C GLN A 2 -14.26 -25.59 -63.23
N ASN A 3 -13.32 -26.09 -62.42
CA ASN A 3 -13.38 -25.92 -60.97
C ASN A 3 -13.53 -24.42 -60.67
N PRO A 4 -14.55 -23.99 -59.89
CA PRO A 4 -14.69 -22.59 -59.54
C PRO A 4 -13.39 -22.13 -58.87
N ALA A 5 -12.84 -21.02 -59.36
CA ALA A 5 -11.59 -20.46 -58.89
C ALA A 5 -11.59 -20.38 -57.34
N PRO A 6 -10.48 -20.76 -56.68
CA PRO A 6 -10.41 -20.95 -55.22
C PRO A 6 -10.83 -19.71 -54.41
N GLU A 7 -10.73 -18.52 -54.98
CA GLU A 7 -11.16 -17.27 -54.36
C GLU A 7 -12.69 -17.15 -54.19
N ARG A 8 -13.49 -17.66 -55.12
CA ARG A 8 -14.96 -17.64 -54.99
C ARG A 8 -15.43 -18.53 -53.84
N SER A 9 -14.75 -19.67 -53.63
CA SER A 9 -15.07 -20.59 -52.55
C SER A 9 -14.88 -19.96 -51.17
N ARG A 10 -13.76 -19.25 -50.95
CA ARG A 10 -13.46 -18.56 -49.68
C ARG A 10 -14.45 -17.44 -49.38
N TYR A 11 -14.80 -16.62 -50.38
CA TYR A 11 -15.78 -15.55 -50.22
C TYR A 11 -17.16 -16.08 -49.81
N HIS A 12 -17.62 -17.18 -50.40
CA HIS A 12 -18.90 -17.79 -50.02
C HIS A 12 -18.90 -18.39 -48.61
N GLN A 13 -17.76 -18.93 -48.15
CA GLN A 13 -17.61 -19.39 -46.77
C GLN A 13 -17.70 -18.21 -45.79
N LEU A 14 -16.99 -17.11 -46.05
CA LEU A 14 -17.04 -15.89 -45.24
C LEU A 14 -18.46 -15.31 -45.17
N LEU A 15 -19.14 -15.20 -46.31
CA LEU A 15 -20.52 -14.72 -46.34
C LEU A 15 -21.46 -15.62 -45.53
N THR A 16 -21.28 -16.95 -45.60
CA THR A 16 -22.12 -17.89 -44.84
C THR A 16 -21.89 -17.76 -43.33
N ILE A 17 -20.64 -17.60 -42.90
CA ILE A 17 -20.30 -17.34 -41.49
C ILE A 17 -20.90 -15.99 -41.04
N ALA A 18 -20.76 -14.94 -41.86
CA ALA A 18 -21.33 -13.62 -41.57
C ALA A 18 -22.86 -13.67 -41.46
N CYS A 19 -23.53 -14.43 -42.33
CA CYS A 19 -24.96 -14.66 -42.26
C CYS A 19 -25.35 -15.38 -40.95
N TRP A 20 -24.56 -16.37 -40.52
CA TRP A 20 -24.79 -17.04 -39.24
C TRP A 20 -24.66 -16.08 -38.05
N ILE A 21 -23.59 -15.27 -38.00
CA ILE A 21 -23.35 -14.26 -36.96
C ILE A 21 -24.51 -13.26 -36.91
N THR A 22 -24.90 -12.68 -38.04
CA THR A 22 -25.96 -11.66 -38.13
C THR A 22 -27.38 -12.22 -38.07
N ARG A 23 -27.56 -13.54 -38.15
CA ARG A 23 -28.85 -14.23 -38.31
C ARG A 23 -29.58 -13.82 -39.61
N SER A 24 -28.81 -13.67 -40.69
CA SER A 24 -29.31 -13.40 -42.04
C SER A 24 -29.51 -14.70 -42.83
N ASP A 25 -30.54 -14.76 -43.69
CA ASP A 25 -30.73 -15.85 -44.65
C ASP A 25 -29.58 -15.90 -45.68
N SER A 26 -28.77 -16.96 -45.61
CA SER A 26 -27.60 -17.17 -46.46
C SER A 26 -27.93 -17.45 -47.93
N GLU A 27 -29.11 -18.00 -48.23
CA GLU A 27 -29.54 -18.26 -49.60
C GLU A 27 -29.89 -16.94 -50.30
N LEU A 28 -30.68 -16.10 -49.63
CA LEU A 28 -31.04 -14.79 -50.12
C LEU A 28 -29.83 -13.86 -50.24
N ALA A 29 -28.89 -13.92 -49.29
CA ALA A 29 -27.66 -13.13 -49.33
C ALA A 29 -26.81 -13.46 -50.57
N ARG A 30 -26.70 -14.74 -50.94
CA ARG A 30 -25.95 -15.18 -52.14
C ARG A 30 -26.56 -14.67 -53.43
N LEU A 31 -27.88 -14.54 -53.49
CA LEU A 31 -28.58 -14.01 -54.67
C LEU A 31 -28.54 -12.48 -54.74
N SER A 32 -28.24 -11.80 -53.63
CA SER A 32 -28.27 -10.33 -53.53
C SER A 32 -27.04 -9.69 -54.17
N ASN A 33 -27.07 -8.37 -54.35
CA ASN A 33 -25.95 -7.65 -54.96
C ASN A 33 -24.69 -7.71 -54.04
N LYS A 34 -23.51 -7.45 -54.61
CA LYS A 34 -22.26 -7.47 -53.84
C LYS A 34 -22.26 -6.47 -52.67
N PHE A 35 -22.98 -5.37 -52.83
CA PHE A 35 -23.07 -4.32 -51.81
C PHE A 35 -23.81 -4.81 -50.55
N ASP A 36 -24.93 -5.53 -50.70
CA ASP A 36 -25.68 -6.16 -49.61
C ASP A 36 -24.83 -7.24 -48.92
N GLN A 37 -24.10 -8.03 -49.71
CA GLN A 37 -23.19 -9.06 -49.18
C GLN A 37 -22.07 -8.46 -48.32
N LEU A 38 -21.44 -7.37 -48.80
CA LEU A 38 -20.44 -6.64 -48.03
C LEU A 38 -21.02 -5.99 -46.77
N THR A 39 -22.26 -5.47 -46.84
CA THR A 39 -22.94 -4.89 -45.68
C THR A 39 -23.20 -5.96 -44.61
N ILE A 40 -23.63 -7.17 -45.00
CA ILE A 40 -23.80 -8.29 -44.06
C ILE A 40 -22.47 -8.69 -43.42
N ILE A 41 -21.38 -8.73 -44.19
CA ILE A 41 -20.03 -9.02 -43.67
C ILE A 41 -19.59 -7.93 -42.69
N ALA A 42 -19.74 -6.66 -43.04
CA ALA A 42 -19.38 -5.53 -42.17
C ALA A 42 -20.19 -5.53 -40.87
N HIS A 43 -21.49 -5.85 -40.91
CA HIS A 43 -22.30 -6.00 -39.70
C HIS A 43 -21.83 -7.18 -38.83
N ALA A 44 -21.43 -8.30 -39.43
CA ALA A 44 -20.89 -9.43 -38.69
C ALA A 44 -19.56 -9.06 -38.00
N GLU A 45 -18.67 -8.36 -38.71
CA GLU A 45 -17.40 -7.86 -38.15
C GLU A 45 -17.65 -6.91 -36.97
N LEU A 46 -18.57 -5.96 -37.12
CA LEU A 46 -18.89 -5.00 -36.06
C LEU A 46 -19.50 -5.67 -34.82
N LEU A 47 -20.39 -6.66 -35.00
CA LEU A 47 -20.96 -7.44 -33.89
C LEU A 47 -19.90 -8.25 -33.15
N VAL A 48 -18.96 -8.88 -33.86
CA VAL A 48 -17.87 -9.64 -33.25
C VAL A 48 -16.91 -8.70 -32.51
N LEU A 49 -16.58 -7.55 -33.10
CA LEU A 49 -15.70 -6.57 -32.46
C LEU A 49 -16.32 -6.00 -31.19
N LEU A 50 -17.61 -5.66 -31.22
CA LEU A 50 -18.34 -5.22 -30.02
C LEU A 50 -18.42 -6.31 -28.96
N PHE A 51 -18.66 -7.57 -29.34
CA PHE A 51 -18.62 -8.69 -28.41
C PHE A 51 -17.27 -8.84 -27.72
N VAL A 52 -16.17 -8.81 -28.49
CA VAL A 52 -14.80 -8.92 -27.95
C VAL A 52 -14.49 -7.73 -27.05
N LEU A 53 -14.83 -6.52 -27.48
CA LEU A 53 -14.64 -5.31 -26.67
C LEU A 53 -15.40 -5.42 -25.35
N ALA A 54 -16.69 -5.74 -25.40
CA ALA A 54 -17.52 -5.91 -24.21
C ALA A 54 -16.96 -7.01 -23.28
N LEU A 55 -16.56 -8.15 -23.83
CA LEU A 55 -15.94 -9.24 -23.06
C LEU A 55 -14.71 -8.74 -22.30
N LEU A 56 -13.76 -8.07 -22.98
CA LEU A 56 -12.52 -7.59 -22.38
C LEU A 56 -12.80 -6.54 -21.30
N VAL A 57 -13.65 -5.58 -21.63
CA VAL A 57 -14.00 -4.45 -20.78
C VAL A 57 -14.72 -4.92 -19.51
N TRP A 58 -15.71 -5.81 -19.63
CA TRP A 58 -16.43 -6.34 -18.48
C TRP A 58 -15.62 -7.34 -17.66
N THR A 59 -14.69 -8.07 -18.29
CA THR A 59 -13.71 -8.89 -17.57
C THR A 59 -12.78 -8.00 -16.74
N ALA A 60 -12.26 -6.92 -17.31
CA ALA A 60 -11.40 -5.97 -16.61
C ALA A 60 -12.15 -5.26 -15.46
N PHE A 61 -13.40 -4.86 -15.69
CA PHE A 61 -14.30 -4.35 -14.66
C PHE A 61 -14.44 -5.34 -13.51
N ALA A 62 -14.85 -6.58 -13.80
CA ALA A 62 -15.05 -7.60 -12.78
C ALA A 62 -13.74 -7.97 -12.05
N ALA A 63 -12.61 -7.94 -12.76
CA ALA A 63 -11.28 -8.20 -12.20
C ALA A 63 -10.83 -7.11 -11.21
N SER A 64 -11.48 -5.95 -11.19
CA SER A 64 -11.25 -4.91 -10.19
C SER A 64 -11.80 -5.28 -8.80
N PHE A 65 -12.68 -6.29 -8.74
CA PHE A 65 -13.37 -6.74 -7.54
C PHE A 65 -13.20 -8.23 -7.25
N LEU A 66 -12.90 -9.03 -8.28
CA LEU A 66 -12.85 -10.49 -8.23
C LEU A 66 -11.53 -11.01 -8.80
N PRO A 67 -11.08 -12.22 -8.43
CA PRO A 67 -9.94 -12.83 -9.10
C PRO A 67 -10.25 -13.07 -10.57
N LEU A 68 -9.21 -13.01 -11.42
CA LEU A 68 -9.35 -13.04 -12.88
C LEU A 68 -10.17 -14.25 -13.39
N TRP A 69 -10.01 -15.42 -12.77
CA TRP A 69 -10.75 -16.63 -13.15
C TRP A 69 -12.27 -16.51 -12.92
N ALA A 70 -12.70 -15.73 -11.93
CA ALA A 70 -14.13 -15.46 -11.66
C ALA A 70 -14.65 -14.27 -12.48
N ALA A 71 -13.77 -13.35 -12.88
CA ALA A 71 -14.10 -12.20 -13.72
C ALA A 71 -14.40 -12.58 -15.18
N ILE A 72 -13.65 -13.52 -15.76
CA ILE A 72 -13.83 -14.01 -17.14
C ILE A 72 -15.27 -14.47 -17.44
N PRO A 73 -15.91 -15.36 -16.65
CA PRO A 73 -17.27 -15.81 -16.96
C PRO A 73 -18.30 -14.68 -16.86
N ILE A 74 -18.08 -13.67 -16.00
CA ILE A 74 -18.95 -12.48 -15.92
C ILE A 74 -18.82 -11.66 -17.21
N GLY A 75 -17.59 -11.39 -17.64
CA GLY A 75 -17.34 -10.70 -18.91
C GLY A 75 -17.96 -11.43 -20.09
N LEU A 76 -17.85 -12.76 -20.13
CA LEU A 76 -18.45 -13.60 -21.16
C LEU A 76 -19.99 -13.53 -21.16
N LEU A 77 -20.61 -13.59 -19.99
CA LEU A 77 -22.06 -13.49 -19.84
C LEU A 77 -22.58 -12.15 -20.36
N ILE A 78 -21.95 -11.05 -19.95
CA ILE A 78 -22.37 -9.69 -20.34
C ILE A 78 -22.10 -9.45 -21.82
N GLY A 79 -20.93 -9.84 -22.33
CA GLY A 79 -20.61 -9.77 -23.76
C GLY A 79 -21.63 -10.56 -24.59
N ALA A 80 -21.98 -11.78 -24.17
CA ALA A 80 -22.96 -12.61 -24.87
C ALA A 80 -24.37 -12.01 -24.84
N LEU A 81 -24.74 -11.34 -23.75
CA LEU A 81 -26.01 -10.61 -23.64
C LEU A 81 -26.07 -9.44 -24.64
N ILE A 82 -25.03 -8.59 -24.67
CA ILE A 82 -24.94 -7.45 -25.59
C ILE A 82 -24.98 -7.93 -27.04
N TYR A 83 -24.16 -8.93 -27.38
CA TYR A 83 -24.15 -9.55 -28.70
C TYR A 83 -25.52 -10.09 -29.09
N SER A 84 -26.23 -10.76 -28.17
CA SER A 84 -27.54 -11.35 -28.45
C SER A 84 -28.60 -10.27 -28.70
N ILE A 85 -28.56 -9.17 -27.95
CA ILE A 85 -29.47 -8.02 -28.13
C ILE A 85 -29.18 -7.35 -29.48
N ASP A 86 -27.92 -7.04 -29.79
CA ASP A 86 -27.55 -6.38 -31.04
C ASP A 86 -27.83 -7.25 -32.27
N ARG A 87 -27.58 -8.56 -32.16
CA ARG A 87 -27.95 -9.55 -33.17
C ARG A 87 -29.47 -9.62 -33.36
N ALA A 88 -30.27 -9.58 -32.29
CA ALA A 88 -31.72 -9.57 -32.37
C ALA A 88 -32.27 -8.27 -32.99
N ILE A 89 -31.68 -7.13 -32.65
CA ILE A 89 -32.01 -5.84 -33.28
C ILE A 89 -31.67 -5.89 -34.76
N SER A 90 -30.50 -6.41 -35.13
CA SER A 90 -30.09 -6.59 -36.54
C SER A 90 -31.10 -7.43 -37.33
N ALA A 91 -31.50 -8.57 -36.78
CA ALA A 91 -32.38 -9.52 -37.48
C ALA A 91 -33.86 -9.13 -37.51
N SER A 92 -34.33 -8.34 -36.54
CA SER A 92 -35.76 -7.97 -36.39
C SER A 92 -36.17 -6.70 -37.12
N ASP A 93 -35.25 -6.07 -37.83
CA ASP A 93 -35.45 -4.78 -38.47
C ASP A 93 -35.47 -4.99 -39.99
N TRP A 94 -36.68 -5.12 -40.52
CA TRP A 94 -36.91 -5.33 -41.95
C TRP A 94 -37.36 -4.04 -42.64
N GLU A 95 -37.16 -2.87 -42.02
CA GLU A 95 -37.58 -1.62 -42.64
C GLU A 95 -36.75 -1.31 -43.90
N LEU A 96 -37.44 -0.86 -44.94
CA LEU A 96 -36.79 -0.39 -46.17
C LEU A 96 -36.18 1.00 -45.91
N ALA A 97 -34.98 1.22 -46.44
CA ALA A 97 -34.21 2.46 -46.27
C ALA A 97 -33.93 3.17 -47.61
N GLY A 98 -33.60 4.47 -47.53
CA GLY A 98 -33.26 5.30 -48.68
C GLY A 98 -34.41 5.41 -49.69
N VAL A 99 -34.10 5.21 -50.98
CA VAL A 99 -35.05 5.30 -52.10
C VAL A 99 -36.16 4.22 -52.03
N LEU A 100 -35.95 3.15 -51.26
CA LEU A 100 -36.92 2.05 -51.10
C LEU A 100 -37.90 2.27 -49.94
N ARG A 101 -37.71 3.32 -49.14
CA ARG A 101 -38.58 3.61 -47.98
C ARG A 101 -39.89 4.23 -48.45
N ASN A 102 -41.00 3.58 -48.11
CA ASN A 102 -42.35 4.05 -48.45
C ASN A 102 -43.08 4.71 -47.27
N GLU A 103 -42.66 4.44 -46.03
CA GLU A 103 -43.29 4.93 -44.81
C GLU A 103 -42.23 5.43 -43.81
N PRO A 104 -42.56 6.41 -42.94
CA PRO A 104 -41.69 6.80 -41.84
C PRO A 104 -41.54 5.66 -40.82
N HIS A 105 -40.46 5.68 -40.04
CA HIS A 105 -40.20 4.68 -39.01
C HIS A 105 -41.39 4.52 -38.05
N GLY A 106 -41.80 3.27 -37.83
CA GLY A 106 -42.92 2.97 -36.95
C GLY A 106 -42.59 3.14 -35.46
N GLN A 107 -43.61 3.12 -34.60
CA GLN A 107 -43.43 3.20 -33.15
C GLN A 107 -42.53 2.07 -32.60
N ALA A 108 -42.65 0.86 -33.15
CA ALA A 108 -41.86 -0.30 -32.75
C ALA A 108 -40.35 -0.10 -33.00
N TYR A 109 -39.97 0.60 -34.07
CA TYR A 109 -38.58 0.95 -34.36
C TYR A 109 -38.01 1.86 -33.27
N TRP A 110 -38.72 2.95 -32.95
CA TRP A 110 -38.28 3.91 -31.94
C TRP A 110 -38.19 3.29 -30.55
N ILE A 111 -39.13 2.41 -30.18
CA ILE A 111 -39.07 1.68 -28.91
C ILE A 111 -37.78 0.84 -28.81
N LYS A 112 -37.42 0.09 -29.87
CA LYS A 112 -36.18 -0.71 -29.89
C LYS A 112 -34.94 0.16 -29.79
N THR A 113 -34.89 1.26 -30.54
CA THR A 113 -33.78 2.21 -30.55
C THR A 113 -33.59 2.86 -29.18
N VAL A 114 -34.67 3.35 -28.56
CA VAL A 114 -34.64 3.94 -27.21
C VAL A 114 -34.21 2.90 -26.17
N ALA A 115 -34.76 1.68 -26.22
CA ALA A 115 -34.36 0.61 -25.32
C ALA A 115 -32.86 0.28 -25.43
N ARG A 116 -32.31 0.23 -26.65
CA ARG A 116 -30.87 0.01 -26.85
C ARG A 116 -30.02 1.17 -26.35
N ILE A 117 -30.46 2.42 -26.53
CA ILE A 117 -29.76 3.60 -26.00
C ILE A 117 -29.72 3.56 -24.47
N LEU A 118 -30.83 3.20 -23.81
CA LEU A 118 -30.87 3.07 -22.35
C LEU A 118 -29.93 1.97 -21.85
N ILE A 119 -29.95 0.79 -22.50
CA ILE A 119 -29.03 -0.31 -22.18
C ILE A 119 -27.56 0.12 -22.40
N ALA A 120 -27.26 0.79 -23.52
CA ALA A 120 -25.93 1.31 -23.81
C ALA A 120 -25.46 2.30 -22.74
N SER A 121 -26.35 3.23 -22.34
CA SER A 121 -26.04 4.24 -21.32
C SER A 121 -25.74 3.60 -19.96
N LEU A 122 -26.56 2.65 -19.53
CA LEU A 122 -26.36 1.95 -18.26
C LEU A 122 -25.05 1.15 -18.25
N LEU A 123 -24.78 0.41 -19.32
CA LEU A 123 -23.55 -0.39 -19.44
C LEU A 123 -22.30 0.48 -19.54
N ALA A 124 -22.35 1.57 -20.32
CA ALA A 124 -21.25 2.52 -20.44
C ALA A 124 -20.94 3.21 -19.11
N GLN A 125 -21.97 3.61 -18.34
CA GLN A 125 -21.79 4.18 -17.01
C GLN A 125 -21.14 3.18 -16.05
N ALA A 126 -21.69 1.97 -15.93
CA ALA A 126 -21.14 0.94 -15.05
C ALA A 126 -19.67 0.62 -15.40
N THR A 127 -19.39 0.48 -16.68
CA THR A 127 -18.04 0.25 -17.18
C THR A 127 -17.11 1.42 -16.88
N ALA A 128 -17.55 2.65 -17.13
CA ALA A 128 -16.76 3.83 -16.87
C ALA A 128 -16.35 3.91 -15.40
N VAL A 129 -17.25 3.55 -14.49
CA VAL A 129 -16.91 3.51 -13.06
C VAL A 129 -15.83 2.49 -12.76
N GLY A 130 -15.90 1.26 -13.29
CA GLY A 130 -14.81 0.31 -13.06
C GLY A 130 -13.49 0.74 -13.71
N ALA A 131 -13.54 1.37 -14.87
CA ALA A 131 -12.34 1.95 -15.49
C ALA A 131 -11.74 3.07 -14.64
N THR A 132 -12.57 3.93 -14.04
CA THR A 132 -12.11 4.94 -13.08
C THR A 132 -11.52 4.31 -11.82
N LEU A 133 -12.14 3.27 -11.25
CA LEU A 133 -11.61 2.55 -10.09
C LEU A 133 -10.25 1.92 -10.40
N TRP A 134 -10.09 1.34 -11.59
CA TRP A 134 -8.82 0.77 -12.01
C TRP A 134 -7.74 1.85 -12.20
N MET A 135 -8.07 2.95 -12.89
CA MET A 135 -7.11 4.02 -13.14
C MET A 135 -6.68 4.74 -11.86
N PHE A 136 -7.62 5.02 -10.96
CA PHE A 136 -7.35 5.66 -9.67
C PHE A 136 -6.93 4.65 -8.59
N SER A 137 -6.64 3.40 -8.94
CA SER A 137 -6.28 2.35 -7.97
C SER A 137 -5.16 2.76 -7.01
N GLY A 138 -4.11 3.44 -7.49
CA GLY A 138 -3.04 3.96 -6.65
C GLY A 138 -3.49 5.06 -5.69
N ALA A 139 -4.30 6.01 -6.18
CA ALA A 139 -4.84 7.09 -5.35
C ALA A 139 -5.81 6.56 -4.28
N ILE A 140 -6.66 5.60 -4.67
CA ILE A 140 -7.57 4.88 -3.77
C ILE A 140 -6.78 4.15 -2.68
N SER A 141 -5.75 3.39 -3.05
CA SER A 141 -4.92 2.67 -2.08
C SER A 141 -4.23 3.61 -1.10
N ASN A 142 -3.71 4.74 -1.57
CA ASN A 142 -3.10 5.76 -0.70
C ASN A 142 -4.14 6.36 0.25
N ARG A 143 -5.32 6.72 -0.28
CA ARG A 143 -6.40 7.28 0.53
C ARG A 143 -6.88 6.33 1.63
N LEU A 144 -7.04 5.04 1.29
CA LEU A 144 -7.40 4.01 2.27
C LEU A 144 -6.31 3.84 3.33
N HIS A 145 -5.03 3.93 2.94
CA HIS A 145 -3.92 3.87 3.87
C HIS A 145 -3.91 5.06 4.84
N ASP A 146 -4.13 6.27 4.33
CA ASP A 146 -4.17 7.51 5.11
C ASP A 146 -5.36 7.51 6.08
N ASN A 147 -6.55 7.17 5.61
CA ASN A 147 -7.76 7.08 6.44
C ASN A 147 -7.59 6.05 7.55
N ARG A 148 -6.94 4.92 7.26
CA ARG A 148 -6.60 3.90 8.26
C ARG A 148 -5.57 4.41 9.25
N ALA A 149 -4.49 5.04 8.79
CA ALA A 149 -3.45 5.57 9.67
C ALA A 149 -4.04 6.62 10.63
N ALA A 150 -4.89 7.51 10.12
CA ALA A 150 -5.60 8.50 10.94
C ALA A 150 -6.55 7.84 11.95
N SER A 151 -7.30 6.81 11.54
CA SER A 151 -8.23 6.09 12.42
C SER A 151 -7.52 5.25 13.49
N ASN A 152 -6.36 4.67 13.16
CA ASN A 152 -5.58 3.83 14.07
C ASN A 152 -4.63 4.66 14.96
N ALA A 153 -4.32 5.91 14.61
CA ALA A 153 -3.47 6.80 15.39
C ALA A 153 -3.81 6.89 16.90
N PRO A 154 -5.07 7.04 17.33
CA PRO A 154 -5.39 7.08 18.77
C PRO A 154 -5.10 5.75 19.48
N VAL A 155 -5.42 4.62 18.84
CA VAL A 155 -5.15 3.28 19.39
C VAL A 155 -3.64 3.06 19.47
N GLU A 156 -2.90 3.45 18.42
CA GLU A 156 -1.44 3.34 18.39
C GLU A 156 -0.77 4.19 19.49
N ALA A 157 -1.27 5.40 19.72
CA ALA A 157 -0.81 6.27 20.81
C ALA A 157 -1.09 5.64 22.19
N GLU A 158 -2.26 5.03 22.38
CA GLU A 158 -2.62 4.35 23.63
C GLU A 158 -1.67 3.20 23.95
N TYR A 159 -1.45 2.28 23.01
CA TYR A 159 -0.54 1.14 23.21
C TYR A 159 0.93 1.58 23.36
N THR A 160 1.33 2.66 22.68
CA THR A 160 2.66 3.25 22.85
C THR A 160 2.83 3.80 24.26
N ARG A 161 1.81 4.48 24.80
CA ARG A 161 1.81 4.96 26.18
C ARG A 161 1.90 3.82 27.18
N GLN A 162 1.10 2.76 27.01
CA GLN A 162 1.15 1.58 27.88
C GLN A 162 2.54 0.91 27.88
N LYS A 163 3.20 0.82 26.72
CA LYS A 163 4.58 0.33 26.61
C LYS A 163 5.59 1.24 27.33
N ALA A 164 5.42 2.55 27.24
CA ALA A 164 6.26 3.51 27.95
C ALA A 164 6.08 3.41 29.46
N GLU A 165 4.84 3.31 29.95
CA GLU A 165 4.51 3.09 31.37
C GLU A 165 5.10 1.76 31.86
N LEU A 166 5.01 0.71 31.05
CA LEU A 166 5.60 -0.58 31.37
C LEU A 166 7.12 -0.51 31.51
N LYS A 167 7.79 0.19 30.59
CA LYS A 167 9.24 0.46 30.66
C LYS A 167 9.59 1.23 31.93
N ALA A 168 8.86 2.31 32.21
CA ALA A 168 9.06 3.15 33.38
C ALA A 168 8.88 2.39 34.70
N ARG A 169 7.96 1.42 34.74
CA ARG A 169 7.74 0.58 35.91
C ARG A 169 8.81 -0.51 36.10
N LEU A 170 9.30 -1.11 35.02
CA LEU A 170 10.14 -2.31 35.09
C LEU A 170 11.64 -2.02 34.99
N LEU A 171 12.06 -1.03 34.20
CA LEU A 171 13.47 -0.82 33.85
C LEU A 171 14.04 0.44 34.48
N ASP A 172 13.30 1.56 34.46
CA ASP A 172 13.81 2.86 34.89
C ASP A 172 14.32 2.87 36.36
N PRO A 173 13.66 2.23 37.34
CA PRO A 173 14.15 2.23 38.72
C PRO A 173 15.52 1.55 38.85
N ILE A 174 15.73 0.45 38.14
CA ILE A 174 16.99 -0.30 38.16
C ILE A 174 18.08 0.47 37.40
N GLN A 175 17.75 1.11 36.29
CA GLN A 175 18.68 1.94 35.55
C GLN A 175 19.14 3.16 36.36
N GLN A 176 18.22 3.80 37.08
CA GLN A 176 18.53 4.90 38.00
C GLN A 176 19.45 4.42 39.12
N GLU A 177 19.19 3.25 39.71
CA GLU A 177 20.04 2.71 40.77
C GLU A 177 21.44 2.35 40.25
N ILE A 178 21.57 1.70 39.09
CA ILE A 178 22.87 1.43 38.47
C ILE A 178 23.65 2.73 38.26
N THR A 179 22.99 3.76 37.74
CA THR A 179 23.61 5.07 37.48
C THR A 179 24.06 5.74 38.79
N ALA A 180 23.24 5.66 39.85
CA ALA A 180 23.61 6.18 41.17
C ALA A 180 24.84 5.45 41.76
N ARG A 181 24.90 4.11 41.66
CA ARG A 181 26.05 3.31 42.13
C ARG A 181 27.30 3.56 41.30
N GLN A 182 27.16 3.75 39.99
CA GLN A 182 28.27 4.13 39.11
C GLN A 182 28.82 5.51 39.48
N GLY A 183 27.95 6.48 39.76
CA GLY A 183 28.35 7.80 40.25
C GLY A 183 29.09 7.73 41.60
N GLU A 184 28.59 6.94 42.56
CA GLU A 184 29.27 6.71 43.85
C GLU A 184 30.68 6.12 43.65
N ARG A 185 30.80 5.14 42.75
CA ARG A 185 32.08 4.50 42.43
C ARG A 185 33.07 5.49 41.80
N GLU A 186 32.61 6.36 40.91
CA GLU A 186 33.45 7.38 40.25
C GLU A 186 33.95 8.44 41.23
N VAL A 187 33.09 8.89 42.15
CA VAL A 187 33.48 9.79 43.25
C VAL A 187 34.55 9.16 44.14
N LEU A 188 34.40 7.88 44.50
CA LEU A 188 35.40 7.16 45.30
C LEU A 188 36.73 6.99 44.56
N HIS A 189 36.71 6.68 43.26
CA HIS A 189 37.92 6.63 42.45
C HIS A 189 38.66 7.96 42.46
N THR A 190 37.95 9.06 42.21
CA THR A 190 38.51 10.42 42.21
C THR A 190 39.11 10.77 43.58
N ARG A 191 38.43 10.40 44.67
CA ARG A 191 38.91 10.62 46.04
C ARG A 191 40.21 9.85 46.30
N ILE A 192 40.28 8.57 45.95
CA ILE A 192 41.49 7.74 46.10
C ILE A 192 42.64 8.31 45.29
N GLU A 193 42.41 8.73 44.03
CA GLU A 193 43.45 9.35 43.21
C GLU A 193 43.98 10.64 43.83
N SER A 194 43.10 11.50 44.36
CA SER A 194 43.51 12.73 45.04
C SER A 194 44.32 12.44 46.31
N ALA A 195 43.90 11.45 47.09
CA ALA A 195 44.59 11.02 48.31
C ALA A 195 45.96 10.41 47.99
N GLN A 196 46.09 9.66 46.89
CA GLN A 196 47.38 9.14 46.41
C GLN A 196 48.34 10.26 45.99
N ARG A 197 47.85 11.34 45.37
CA ARG A 197 48.67 12.52 45.05
C ARG A 197 49.19 13.18 46.33
N GLN A 198 48.31 13.44 47.30
CA GLN A 198 48.69 13.99 48.61
C GLN A 198 49.70 13.09 49.34
N LEU A 199 49.52 11.78 49.28
CA LEU A 199 50.45 10.80 49.83
C LEU A 199 51.83 10.89 49.16
N SER A 200 51.88 11.07 47.84
CA SER A 200 53.14 11.20 47.09
C SER A 200 53.90 12.46 47.48
N GLU A 201 53.19 13.58 47.67
CA GLU A 201 53.75 14.85 48.14
C GLU A 201 54.25 14.74 49.58
N ALA A 202 53.46 14.16 50.49
CA ALA A 202 53.83 13.95 51.88
C ALA A 202 55.07 13.06 52.02
N ARG A 203 55.20 12.03 51.17
CA ARG A 203 56.40 11.16 51.13
C ARG A 203 57.63 11.90 50.61
N ALA A 204 57.49 12.78 49.63
CA ALA A 204 58.57 13.63 49.15
C ALA A 204 59.07 14.55 50.28
N LEU A 205 58.15 15.23 50.97
CA LEU A 205 58.46 16.08 52.12
C LEU A 205 59.12 15.30 53.27
N ALA A 206 58.65 14.08 53.57
CA ALA A 206 59.27 13.22 54.57
C ALA A 206 60.71 12.84 54.18
N SER A 207 60.95 12.58 52.90
CA SER A 207 62.28 12.26 52.38
C SER A 207 63.23 13.45 52.52
N GLU A 208 62.77 14.65 52.16
CA GLU A 208 63.51 15.90 52.33
C GLU A 208 63.81 16.20 53.80
N ALA A 209 62.81 16.09 54.68
CA ALA A 209 62.97 16.28 56.12
C ALA A 209 63.94 15.26 56.74
N ARG A 210 63.94 14.02 56.26
CA ARG A 210 64.90 12.99 56.69
C ARG A 210 66.33 13.36 56.29
N ILE A 211 66.54 13.82 55.07
CA ILE A 211 67.85 14.31 54.58
C ILE A 211 68.30 15.49 55.45
N GLU A 212 67.42 16.45 55.73
CA GLU A 212 67.73 17.64 56.51
C GLU A 212 68.08 17.32 57.98
N SER A 213 67.36 16.40 58.60
CA SER A 213 67.70 15.90 59.95
C SER A 213 69.06 15.19 59.98
N GLY A 214 69.44 14.48 58.91
CA GLY A 214 70.75 13.86 58.77
C GLY A 214 71.88 14.87 58.67
N ARG A 215 71.67 15.96 57.92
CA ARG A 215 72.65 17.07 57.77
C ARG A 215 72.97 17.75 59.10
N GLU A 216 71.96 18.02 59.94
CA GLU A 216 72.15 18.54 61.31
C GLU A 216 72.90 17.55 62.22
N GLN A 217 72.63 16.25 62.08
CA GLN A 217 73.21 15.21 62.93
C GLN A 217 74.70 14.96 62.64
N GLU A 218 75.11 15.08 61.37
CA GLU A 218 76.50 14.92 60.92
C GLU A 218 77.33 16.19 61.13
N GLY A 219 76.73 17.38 60.98
CA GLY A 219 77.32 18.67 61.36
C GLY A 219 78.57 19.10 60.57
N GLY A 220 78.72 18.62 59.33
CA GLY A 220 79.90 18.86 58.48
C GLY A 220 79.73 19.92 57.38
N LEU A 221 78.57 20.57 57.28
CA LEU A 221 78.24 21.54 56.23
C LEU A 221 78.16 22.98 56.78
N PRO A 222 78.57 24.02 56.02
CA PRO A 222 78.50 25.41 56.46
C PRO A 222 77.07 25.81 56.86
N GLY A 223 76.88 26.31 58.09
CA GLY A 223 75.58 26.70 58.62
C GLY A 223 74.80 25.63 59.39
N TYR A 224 75.34 24.41 59.53
CA TYR A 224 74.77 23.31 60.31
C TYR A 224 75.58 23.07 61.58
N VAL A 225 74.91 23.06 62.74
CA VAL A 225 75.55 22.77 64.03
C VAL A 225 75.31 21.31 64.36
N ARG A 226 76.39 20.57 64.64
CA ARG A 226 76.31 19.15 65.00
C ARG A 226 75.47 18.95 66.27
N GLY A 227 74.31 18.31 66.15
CA GLY A 227 73.47 17.97 67.30
C GLY A 227 71.97 18.00 67.03
N LYS A 228 71.18 17.71 68.07
CA LYS A 228 69.70 17.73 68.00
C LYS A 228 69.15 19.14 68.24
N GLY A 229 69.48 20.06 67.33
CA GLY A 229 69.05 21.45 67.39
C GLY A 229 67.56 21.66 67.04
N PRO A 230 67.08 22.91 67.05
CA PRO A 230 65.69 23.24 66.72
C PRO A 230 65.27 22.81 65.31
N ARG A 231 66.20 22.87 64.33
CA ARG A 231 65.94 22.44 62.95
C ARG A 231 65.83 20.92 62.84
N TRP A 232 66.68 20.16 63.54
CA TRP A 232 66.53 18.71 63.68
C TRP A 232 65.16 18.33 64.27
N GLN A 233 64.70 19.03 65.32
CA GLN A 233 63.40 18.76 65.94
C GLN A 233 62.23 19.05 64.99
N GLU A 234 62.32 20.13 64.22
CA GLU A 234 61.31 20.50 63.23
C GLU A 234 61.24 19.50 62.07
N ALA A 235 62.39 19.13 61.50
CA ALA A 235 62.47 18.11 60.46
C ALA A 235 61.94 16.75 60.96
N LYS A 236 62.24 16.37 62.21
CA LYS A 236 61.71 15.13 62.79
C LYS A 236 60.19 15.19 63.04
N ARG A 237 59.66 16.36 63.37
CA ARG A 237 58.21 16.58 63.52
C ARG A 237 57.49 16.42 62.19
N GLN A 238 58.01 17.05 61.13
CA GLN A 238 57.48 16.95 59.77
C GLN A 238 57.54 15.51 59.23
N GLU A 239 58.65 14.80 59.47
CA GLU A 239 58.77 13.37 59.13
C GLU A 239 57.71 12.53 59.86
N ASN A 240 57.53 12.71 61.18
CA ASN A 240 56.53 11.98 61.97
C ASN A 240 55.08 12.33 61.59
N GLU A 241 54.82 13.56 61.15
CA GLU A 241 53.51 13.98 60.65
C GLU A 241 53.21 13.36 59.29
N ALA A 242 54.19 13.33 58.39
CA ALA A 242 54.06 12.66 57.11
C ALA A 242 53.88 11.13 57.24
N TYR A 243 54.52 10.48 58.22
CA TYR A 243 54.24 9.07 58.54
C TYR A 243 52.80 8.85 59.02
N ARG A 244 52.30 9.69 59.94
CA ARG A 244 50.91 9.61 60.41
C ARG A 244 49.90 9.83 59.28
N LEU A 245 50.16 10.80 58.40
CA LEU A 245 49.34 11.04 57.22
C LEU A 245 49.37 9.85 56.25
N THR A 246 50.53 9.21 56.09
CA THR A 246 50.70 8.01 55.26
C THR A 246 49.86 6.84 55.77
N GLU A 247 49.89 6.57 57.07
CA GLU A 247 49.08 5.50 57.68
C GLU A 247 47.59 5.79 57.59
N ALA A 248 47.16 7.01 57.89
CA ALA A 248 45.76 7.42 57.79
C ALA A 248 45.22 7.31 56.35
N THR A 249 46.00 7.77 55.37
CA THR A 249 45.65 7.72 53.94
C THR A 249 45.65 6.28 53.42
N ALA A 250 46.57 5.43 53.90
CA ALA A 250 46.59 4.01 53.53
C ALA A 250 45.33 3.27 54.02
N LEU A 251 44.87 3.58 55.24
CA LEU A 251 43.63 3.03 55.78
C LEU A 251 42.41 3.53 54.99
N GLU A 252 42.33 4.83 54.70
CA GLU A 252 41.25 5.42 53.91
C GLU A 252 41.19 4.84 52.49
N ASN A 253 42.34 4.70 51.84
CA ASN A 253 42.43 4.07 50.51
C ASN A 253 42.03 2.60 50.54
N ALA A 254 42.42 1.84 51.57
CA ALA A 254 42.01 0.45 51.72
C ALA A 254 40.48 0.33 51.90
N GLN A 255 39.88 1.20 52.70
CA GLN A 255 38.42 1.26 52.89
C GLN A 255 37.71 1.68 51.60
N GLY A 256 38.21 2.71 50.91
CA GLY A 256 37.68 3.16 49.63
C GLY A 256 37.75 2.06 48.57
N GLN A 257 38.87 1.36 48.47
CA GLN A 257 39.06 0.26 47.53
C GLN A 257 38.11 -0.91 47.84
N ALA A 258 37.92 -1.26 49.11
CA ALA A 258 36.95 -2.26 49.52
C ALA A 258 35.51 -1.86 49.14
N ARG A 259 35.14 -0.58 49.31
CA ARG A 259 33.83 -0.06 48.89
C ARG A 259 33.66 -0.10 47.37
N ILE A 260 34.68 0.24 46.58
CA ILE A 260 34.65 0.14 45.10
C ILE A 260 34.39 -1.30 44.66
N VAL A 261 35.04 -2.28 45.29
CA VAL A 261 34.80 -3.71 45.00
C VAL A 261 33.36 -4.09 45.35
N GLY A 262 32.85 -3.66 46.51
CA GLY A 262 31.46 -3.88 46.91
C GLY A 262 30.46 -3.27 45.92
N LEU A 263 30.66 -2.02 45.52
CA LEU A 263 29.85 -1.35 44.48
C LEU A 263 29.91 -2.09 43.15
N GLY A 264 31.07 -2.64 42.77
CA GLY A 264 31.21 -3.47 41.57
C GLY A 264 30.33 -4.73 41.61
N GLN A 265 30.23 -5.38 42.77
CA GLN A 265 29.34 -6.53 42.97
C GLN A 265 27.86 -6.12 42.94
N GLU A 266 27.51 -5.02 43.61
CA GLU A 266 26.15 -4.45 43.59
C GLU A 266 25.71 -4.10 42.15
N ILE A 267 26.56 -3.41 41.37
CA ILE A 267 26.28 -3.06 39.97
C ILE A 267 26.12 -4.32 39.12
N SER A 268 26.96 -5.34 39.31
CA SER A 268 26.86 -6.60 38.57
C SER A 268 25.54 -7.32 38.84
N LEU A 269 25.11 -7.36 40.11
CA LEU A 269 23.83 -7.93 40.52
C LEU A 269 22.66 -7.17 39.88
N LEU A 270 22.66 -5.83 39.99
CA LEU A 270 21.64 -4.97 39.39
C LEU A 270 21.59 -5.12 37.86
N THR A 271 22.75 -5.27 37.21
CA THR A 271 22.83 -5.49 35.77
C THR A 271 22.18 -6.81 35.37
N LYS A 272 22.43 -7.88 36.13
CA LYS A 272 21.75 -9.17 35.92
C LYS A 272 20.23 -9.05 36.13
N THR A 273 19.80 -8.37 37.18
CA THR A 273 18.36 -8.10 37.41
C THR A 273 17.75 -7.27 36.28
N LEU A 274 18.48 -6.29 35.73
CA LEU A 274 18.04 -5.50 34.59
C LEU A 274 17.85 -6.38 33.35
N GLU A 275 18.74 -7.33 33.08
CA GLU A 275 18.60 -8.28 31.96
C GLU A 275 17.34 -9.15 32.11
N GLU A 276 17.10 -9.69 33.29
CA GLU A 276 15.89 -10.47 33.61
C GLU A 276 14.62 -9.64 33.43
N ARG A 277 14.60 -8.40 33.93
CA ARG A 277 13.48 -7.47 33.79
C ARG A 277 13.28 -7.00 32.36
N ASN A 278 14.34 -6.84 31.59
CA ASN A 278 14.29 -6.51 30.17
C ASN A 278 13.69 -7.67 29.35
N ALA A 279 14.01 -8.92 29.69
CA ALA A 279 13.36 -10.09 29.09
C ALA A 279 11.86 -10.11 29.41
N ALA A 280 11.47 -9.82 30.65
CA ALA A 280 10.06 -9.70 31.05
C ALA A 280 9.34 -8.55 30.33
N PHE A 281 9.98 -7.38 30.21
CA PHE A 281 9.48 -6.24 29.44
C PHE A 281 9.22 -6.63 27.98
N ARG A 282 10.17 -7.31 27.32
CA ARG A 282 10.01 -7.77 25.93
C ARG A 282 8.90 -8.81 25.77
N ALA A 283 8.66 -9.65 26.77
CA ALA A 283 7.54 -10.59 26.75
C ALA A 283 6.20 -9.85 26.82
N GLN A 284 6.02 -8.96 27.80
CA GLN A 284 4.80 -8.18 27.98
C GLN A 284 4.55 -7.18 26.83
N ALA A 285 5.60 -6.55 26.31
CA ALA A 285 5.48 -5.65 25.15
C ALA A 285 4.99 -6.38 23.89
N ARG A 286 5.38 -7.66 23.71
CA ARG A 286 4.85 -8.50 22.62
C ARG A 286 3.40 -8.88 22.85
N GLU A 287 3.00 -9.13 24.09
CA GLU A 287 1.60 -9.39 24.43
C GLU A 287 0.72 -8.18 24.12
N LEU A 288 1.16 -6.97 24.51
CA LEU A 288 0.49 -5.72 24.14
C LEU A 288 0.38 -5.53 22.61
N ASP A 289 1.40 -5.93 21.83
CA ASP A 289 1.32 -5.88 20.38
C ASP A 289 0.27 -6.85 19.81
N LEU A 290 0.13 -8.04 20.41
CA LEU A 290 -0.90 -9.01 20.02
C LEU A 290 -2.29 -8.55 20.42
N GLU A 291 -2.44 -7.93 21.59
CA GLU A 291 -3.69 -7.32 22.04
C GLU A 291 -4.12 -6.18 21.11
N LYS A 292 -3.20 -5.32 20.69
CA LYS A 292 -3.46 -4.25 19.71
C LYS A 292 -4.10 -4.79 18.43
N LEU A 293 -3.61 -5.93 17.93
CA LEU A 293 -4.16 -6.56 16.72
C LEU A 293 -5.55 -7.17 16.94
N ARG A 294 -5.94 -7.41 18.19
CA ARG A 294 -7.25 -7.95 18.58
C ARG A 294 -8.23 -6.86 19.05
N ASP A 295 -7.76 -5.62 19.22
CA ASP A 295 -8.59 -4.49 19.62
C ASP A 295 -9.67 -4.25 18.56
N PRO A 296 -10.96 -4.24 18.91
CA PRO A 296 -12.05 -4.02 17.94
C PRO A 296 -11.98 -2.65 17.26
N ARG A 297 -11.27 -1.67 17.85
CA ARG A 297 -11.04 -0.34 17.27
C ARG A 297 -9.93 -0.35 16.22
N TRP A 298 -9.09 -1.39 16.19
CA TRP A 298 -8.00 -1.49 15.23
C TRP A 298 -8.51 -1.89 13.86
N LEU A 299 -8.37 -0.99 12.88
CA LEU A 299 -8.76 -1.27 11.50
C LEU A 299 -7.64 -2.03 10.78
N SER A 300 -7.95 -3.26 10.36
CA SER A 300 -7.06 -4.08 9.52
C SER A 300 -7.08 -3.62 8.06
N LEU A 301 -6.03 -3.97 7.31
CA LEU A 301 -5.98 -3.71 5.87
C LEU A 301 -6.98 -4.64 5.18
N LYS A 302 -8.19 -4.14 4.91
CA LYS A 302 -9.17 -4.79 4.04
C LYS A 302 -9.27 -4.02 2.74
N ASP A 303 -8.96 -4.67 1.64
CA ASP A 303 -9.16 -4.14 0.29
C ASP A 303 -10.51 -4.65 -0.24
N ASP A 304 -11.59 -4.06 0.28
CA ASP A 304 -12.96 -4.40 -0.08
C ASP A 304 -13.43 -3.52 -1.26
N PRO A 305 -14.08 -4.09 -2.30
CA PRO A 305 -14.80 -3.35 -3.34
C PRO A 305 -15.57 -2.10 -2.86
N LEU A 306 -16.30 -2.21 -1.74
CA LEU A 306 -17.09 -1.11 -1.19
C LEU A 306 -16.22 -0.01 -0.60
N LEU A 307 -15.09 -0.37 0.01
CA LEU A 307 -14.14 0.61 0.53
C LEU A 307 -13.45 1.36 -0.61
N ARG A 308 -13.13 0.67 -1.72
CA ARG A 308 -12.58 1.30 -2.92
C ARG A 308 -13.58 2.23 -3.58
N TRP A 309 -14.87 1.87 -3.60
CA TRP A 309 -15.94 2.74 -4.07
C TRP A 309 -16.04 4.01 -3.23
N ASN A 310 -16.12 3.88 -1.90
CA ASN A 310 -16.21 5.03 -1.00
C ASN A 310 -14.97 5.93 -1.12
N ALA A 311 -13.78 5.34 -1.25
CA ALA A 311 -12.55 6.09 -1.46
C ALA A 311 -12.54 6.84 -2.81
N LEU A 312 -13.12 6.27 -3.86
CA LEU A 312 -13.30 6.98 -5.13
C LEU A 312 -14.27 8.15 -4.98
N ASP A 313 -15.39 7.97 -4.28
CA ASP A 313 -16.34 9.06 -3.99
C ASP A 313 -15.69 10.19 -3.19
N GLU A 314 -14.85 9.86 -2.19
CA GLU A 314 -14.05 10.85 -1.47
C GLU A 314 -13.08 11.61 -2.40
N ILE A 315 -12.43 10.91 -3.34
CA ILE A 315 -11.51 11.52 -4.32
C ILE A 315 -12.28 12.43 -5.28
N GLU A 316 -13.46 12.03 -5.75
CA GLU A 316 -14.29 12.85 -6.64
C GLU A 316 -14.81 14.12 -5.97
N ASN A 317 -15.01 14.06 -4.65
CA ASN A 317 -15.43 15.17 -3.81
C ASN A 317 -14.27 16.04 -3.28
N ASP A 318 -13.00 15.63 -3.47
CA ASP A 318 -11.83 16.43 -3.10
C ASP A 318 -11.76 17.72 -3.94
N PRO A 319 -11.69 18.92 -3.33
CA PRO A 319 -11.58 20.18 -4.07
C PRO A 319 -10.35 20.26 -4.98
N LYS A 320 -9.25 19.55 -4.69
CA LYS A 320 -8.03 19.58 -5.49
C LYS A 320 -8.06 18.59 -6.65
N SER A 321 -8.33 17.32 -6.37
CA SER A 321 -8.25 16.24 -7.36
C SER A 321 -9.60 15.87 -8.00
N GLY A 322 -10.72 16.17 -7.32
CA GLY A 322 -12.07 15.80 -7.72
C GLY A 322 -12.54 16.35 -9.07
N PRO A 323 -12.25 17.62 -9.44
CA PRO A 323 -12.60 18.11 -10.78
C PRO A 323 -11.93 17.32 -11.92
N VAL A 324 -10.72 16.79 -11.69
CA VAL A 324 -10.00 15.98 -12.69
C VAL A 324 -10.60 14.57 -12.75
N ALA A 325 -10.86 13.96 -11.59
CA ALA A 325 -11.48 12.64 -11.51
C ALA A 325 -12.85 12.61 -12.21
N ARG A 326 -13.73 13.57 -11.92
CA ARG A 326 -15.05 13.69 -12.55
C ARG A 326 -14.99 13.93 -14.05
N LYS A 327 -14.09 14.80 -14.52
CA LYS A 327 -13.88 15.02 -15.97
C LYS A 327 -13.44 13.75 -16.67
N PHE A 328 -12.56 12.98 -16.04
CA PHE A 328 -12.10 11.73 -16.59
C PHE A 328 -13.22 10.68 -16.63
N GLY A 329 -14.01 10.55 -15.55
CA GLY A 329 -15.18 9.68 -15.53
C GLY A 329 -16.20 10.02 -16.64
N LEU A 330 -16.45 11.31 -16.85
CA LEU A 330 -17.31 11.79 -17.94
C LEU A 330 -16.74 11.42 -19.32
N LEU A 331 -15.42 11.64 -19.52
CA LEU A 331 -14.74 11.34 -20.78
C LEU A 331 -14.78 9.83 -21.09
N MET A 332 -14.48 8.99 -20.10
CA MET A 332 -14.58 7.53 -20.23
C MET A 332 -16.01 7.08 -20.54
N THR A 333 -17.00 7.62 -19.83
CA THR A 333 -18.41 7.33 -20.11
C THR A 333 -18.78 7.71 -21.54
N THR A 334 -18.33 8.87 -22.02
CA THR A 334 -18.62 9.37 -23.37
C THR A 334 -17.98 8.48 -24.44
N VAL A 335 -16.72 8.10 -24.26
CA VAL A 335 -16.01 7.21 -25.19
C VAL A 335 -16.69 5.84 -25.25
N LEU A 336 -16.98 5.24 -24.09
CA LEU A 336 -17.62 3.93 -24.00
C LEU A 336 -19.04 3.95 -24.59
N LEU A 337 -19.81 5.01 -24.31
CA LEU A 337 -21.13 5.19 -24.89
C LEU A 337 -21.07 5.34 -26.41
N THR A 338 -20.08 6.07 -26.93
CA THR A 338 -19.89 6.22 -28.39
C THR A 338 -19.56 4.87 -29.04
N LEU A 339 -18.72 4.06 -28.40
CA LEU A 339 -18.39 2.72 -28.89
C LEU A 339 -19.60 1.79 -28.84
N GLU A 340 -20.33 1.75 -27.72
CA GLU A 340 -21.56 0.96 -27.56
C GLU A 340 -22.66 1.34 -28.56
N LEU A 341 -22.79 2.64 -28.86
CA LEU A 341 -23.77 3.14 -29.82
C LEU A 341 -23.29 3.11 -31.27
N SER A 342 -22.04 2.75 -31.55
CA SER A 342 -21.47 2.78 -32.91
C SER A 342 -22.25 1.88 -33.88
N PHE A 343 -22.62 0.68 -33.46
CA PHE A 343 -23.46 -0.23 -34.27
C PHE A 343 -24.85 0.36 -34.53
N LEU A 344 -25.49 0.91 -33.49
CA LEU A 344 -26.78 1.56 -33.64
C LEU A 344 -26.67 2.77 -34.59
N PHE A 345 -25.62 3.57 -34.48
CA PHE A 345 -25.37 4.72 -35.35
C PHE A 345 -25.24 4.29 -36.81
N VAL A 346 -24.38 3.30 -37.10
CA VAL A 346 -24.22 2.75 -38.46
C VAL A 346 -25.54 2.25 -39.00
N LYS A 347 -26.32 1.54 -38.18
CA LYS A 347 -27.58 0.94 -38.62
C LYS A 347 -28.70 1.97 -38.80
N VAL A 348 -28.81 2.96 -37.93
CA VAL A 348 -29.89 3.95 -37.93
C VAL A 348 -29.61 5.06 -38.94
N ALA A 349 -28.38 5.58 -38.94
CA ALA A 349 -28.01 6.76 -39.75
C ALA A 349 -27.46 6.39 -41.13
N CYS A 350 -26.83 5.21 -41.27
CA CYS A 350 -26.14 4.80 -42.49
C CYS A 350 -26.75 3.55 -43.16
N ALA A 351 -27.98 3.14 -42.80
CA ALA A 351 -28.64 2.01 -43.44
C ALA A 351 -28.82 2.25 -44.95
N PRO A 352 -28.23 1.40 -45.81
CA PRO A 352 -28.39 1.56 -47.24
C PRO A 352 -29.71 0.97 -47.74
N ALA A 353 -30.16 1.42 -48.90
CA ALA A 353 -31.25 0.78 -49.63
C ALA A 353 -30.84 -0.65 -50.03
N SER A 354 -31.42 -1.66 -49.38
CA SER A 354 -31.00 -3.05 -49.52
C SER A 354 -31.98 -3.89 -50.35
N VAL A 355 -31.49 -4.53 -51.40
CA VAL A 355 -32.28 -5.46 -52.24
C VAL A 355 -32.51 -6.77 -51.50
N TYR A 356 -31.56 -7.17 -50.67
CA TYR A 356 -31.70 -8.29 -49.75
C TYR A 356 -32.96 -8.17 -48.88
N THR A 357 -33.18 -7.03 -48.22
CA THR A 357 -34.35 -6.82 -47.35
C THR A 357 -35.66 -6.90 -48.11
N VAL A 358 -35.73 -6.33 -49.32
CA VAL A 358 -36.92 -6.44 -50.19
C VAL A 358 -37.23 -7.91 -50.50
N ARG A 359 -36.22 -8.70 -50.84
CA ARG A 359 -36.39 -10.12 -51.17
C ARG A 359 -36.77 -10.95 -49.95
N LEU A 360 -36.21 -10.63 -48.79
CA LEU A 360 -36.57 -11.27 -47.52
C LEU A 360 -38.05 -11.06 -47.21
N ILE A 361 -38.52 -9.80 -47.21
CA ILE A 361 -39.95 -9.49 -47.00
C ILE A 361 -40.83 -10.22 -48.01
N THR A 362 -40.45 -10.21 -49.29
CA THR A 362 -41.23 -10.84 -50.37
C THR A 362 -41.33 -12.35 -50.16
N ARG A 363 -40.21 -13.03 -49.87
CA ARG A 363 -40.17 -14.48 -49.59
C ARG A 363 -41.05 -14.82 -48.39
N THR A 364 -40.89 -14.11 -47.28
CA THR A 364 -41.66 -14.36 -46.05
C THR A 364 -43.15 -14.13 -46.25
N LYS A 365 -43.57 -13.10 -47.00
CA LYS A 365 -44.99 -12.89 -47.35
C LYS A 365 -45.54 -14.03 -48.20
N HIS A 366 -44.79 -14.52 -49.19
CA HIS A 366 -45.22 -15.66 -50.01
C HIS A 366 -45.31 -16.96 -49.21
N GLU A 367 -44.36 -17.24 -48.33
CA GLU A 367 -44.38 -18.40 -47.44
C GLU A 367 -45.59 -18.32 -46.49
N ALA A 368 -45.82 -17.16 -45.84
CA ALA A 368 -46.97 -16.97 -44.97
C ALA A 368 -48.31 -17.18 -45.71
N ALA A 369 -48.43 -16.67 -46.94
CA ALA A 369 -49.63 -16.85 -47.76
C ALA A 369 -49.90 -18.32 -48.12
N ARG A 370 -48.84 -19.12 -48.33
CA ARG A 370 -48.96 -20.57 -48.59
C ARG A 370 -49.38 -21.36 -47.37
N GLU A 371 -48.90 -21.00 -46.19
CA GLU A 371 -49.26 -21.67 -44.92
C GLU A 371 -50.64 -21.24 -44.40
N SER A 372 -51.15 -20.08 -44.83
CA SER A 372 -52.49 -19.59 -44.48
C SER A 372 -53.61 -20.10 -45.39
N ALA A 373 -53.27 -20.74 -46.51
CA ALA A 373 -54.19 -21.30 -47.49
C ALA A 373 -54.31 -22.81 -47.29
#